data_AF-A0A844D9H6-F1
#
_entry.id   AF-A0A844D9H6-F1
#
_cell.length_a   1.000
_cell.length_b   1.000
_cell.length_c   1.000
_cell.angle_alpha   90.00
_cell.angle_beta   90.00
_cell.angle_gamma   90.00
#
_symmetry.space_group_name_H-M   'P 1'
#
loop_
_entity.id
_entity.type
_entity.pdbx_description
1 polymer ?
#
loop_
_entity_poly.entity_id
_entity_poly.type
_entity_poly.pdbx_seq_one_letter_code
_entity_poly.pdbx_strand_id
1 'polypeptide(L)' 'MSEAIDLSDIPELGEEFFVKARRISPLVQKHTVLVDREVYEWFKDTFPEPESSKRIDQILRVYMERYRGRLAALG' A
#
# COMPACT_ATOMS: atom_id res chain seq x y z
N MET A 1 35.10 -19.60 -13.61
CA MET A 1 35.76 -18.47 -12.94
C MET A 1 34.79 -17.30 -13.05
N SER A 2 34.30 -16.77 -11.94
CA SER A 2 33.37 -15.64 -11.95
C SER A 2 34.15 -14.38 -12.28
N GLU A 3 33.82 -13.76 -13.41
CA GLU A 3 34.33 -12.45 -13.80
C GLU A 3 34.03 -11.44 -12.67
N ALA A 4 35.04 -10.72 -12.21
CA ALA A 4 34.88 -9.74 -11.14
C ALA A 4 34.00 -8.59 -11.64
N ILE A 5 33.06 -8.14 -10.81
CA ILE A 5 32.17 -7.02 -11.15
C ILE A 5 33.01 -5.75 -11.27
N ASP A 6 32.94 -5.08 -12.42
CA ASP A 6 33.58 -3.78 -12.63
C ASP A 6 32.78 -2.69 -11.91
N LEU A 7 33.48 -1.93 -11.07
CA LEU A 7 32.95 -0.83 -10.27
C LEU A 7 33.62 0.50 -10.62
N SER A 8 34.47 0.53 -11.66
CA SER A 8 35.22 1.73 -12.05
C SER A 8 34.32 2.92 -12.44
N ASP A 9 33.09 2.65 -12.89
CA ASP A 9 32.08 3.65 -13.23
C ASP A 9 31.27 4.18 -12.03
N ILE A 10 31.45 3.60 -10.83
CA ILE A 10 30.68 3.98 -9.64
C ILE A 10 31.50 4.97 -8.80
N PRO A 11 31.07 6.24 -8.69
CA PRO A 11 31.77 7.21 -7.87
C PRO A 11 31.67 6.86 -6.37
N GLU A 12 32.72 7.17 -5.61
CA GLU A 12 32.72 6.98 -4.17
C GLU A 12 31.66 7.86 -3.48
N LEU A 13 30.84 7.25 -2.63
CA LEU A 13 29.79 7.95 -1.88
C LEU A 13 30.40 8.67 -0.67
N GLY A 14 30.88 9.89 -0.87
CA GLY A 14 31.44 10.74 0.19
C GLY A 14 30.39 11.55 0.98
N GLU A 15 30.85 12.36 1.93
CA GLU A 15 29.98 13.22 2.75
C GLU A 15 29.04 14.09 1.91
N GLU A 16 29.52 14.65 0.79
CA GLU A 16 28.69 15.49 -0.09
C GLU A 16 27.47 14.77 -0.67
N PHE A 17 27.60 13.46 -0.94
CA PHE A 17 26.49 12.63 -1.40
C PHE A 17 25.41 12.52 -0.32
N PHE A 18 25.82 12.26 0.92
CA PHE A 18 24.90 12.11 2.04
C PHE A 18 24.29 13.45 2.49
N VAL A 19 25.02 14.57 2.36
CA VAL A 19 24.49 15.92 2.62
C VAL A 19 23.33 16.26 1.68
N LYS A 20 23.38 15.80 0.43
CA LYS A 20 22.33 16.02 -0.59
C LYS A 20 21.27 14.93 -0.59
N ALA A 21 21.47 13.84 0.15
CA ALA A 21 20.55 12.72 0.17
C ALA A 21 19.23 13.11 0.83
N ARG A 22 18.12 12.77 0.18
CA ARG A 22 16.78 12.97 0.73
C ARG A 22 16.21 11.63 1.19
N ARG A 23 15.72 11.61 2.43
CA ARG A 23 14.93 10.48 2.92
C ARG A 23 13.58 10.45 2.21
N ILE A 24 13.35 9.42 1.39
CA ILE A 24 12.05 9.11 0.80
C ILE A 24 11.43 8.00 1.64
N SER A 25 10.48 8.36 2.50
CA SER A 25 9.66 7.36 3.18
C SER A 25 8.61 6.83 2.20
N PRO A 26 8.26 5.53 2.25
CA PRO A 26 7.10 5.05 1.52
C PRO A 26 5.89 5.89 1.90
N LEU A 27 5.04 6.22 0.93
CA LEU A 27 3.68 6.69 1.19
C LEU A 27 2.86 5.52 1.72
N VAL A 28 3.21 5.01 2.91
CA VAL A 28 2.38 4.03 3.61
C VAL A 28 1.12 4.77 4.02
N GLN A 29 0.05 4.54 3.26
CA GLN A 29 -1.29 4.97 3.62
C GLN A 29 -1.60 4.32 4.98
N LYS A 30 -1.74 5.17 6.02
CA LYS A 30 -1.80 4.79 7.45
C LYS A 30 -3.01 3.96 7.87
N HIS A 31 -3.81 3.44 6.94
CA HIS A 31 -5.06 2.78 7.25
C HIS A 31 -5.15 1.46 6.48
N THR A 32 -4.54 0.43 7.05
CA THR A 32 -4.73 -0.95 6.59
C THR A 32 -5.93 -1.53 7.34
N VAL A 33 -6.87 -2.12 6.61
CA VAL A 33 -7.98 -2.88 7.17
C VAL A 33 -7.67 -4.37 7.00
N LEU A 34 -7.88 -5.15 8.06
CA LEU A 34 -7.81 -6.60 7.97
C LEU A 34 -9.13 -7.12 7.41
N VAL A 35 -9.04 -7.87 6.33
CA VAL A 35 -10.16 -8.56 5.70
C VAL A 35 -9.81 -10.05 5.66
N ASP A 36 -10.84 -10.89 5.66
CA ASP A 36 -10.65 -12.32 5.46
C ASP A 36 -9.84 -12.60 4.18
N ARG A 37 -8.93 -13.57 4.27
CA ARG A 37 -7.98 -13.86 3.20
C ARG A 37 -8.68 -14.36 1.93
N GLU A 38 -9.67 -15.23 2.06
CA GLU A 38 -10.36 -15.80 0.90
C GLU A 38 -11.15 -14.72 0.17
N VAL A 39 -11.78 -13.83 0.93
CA VAL A 39 -12.49 -12.66 0.38
C VAL A 39 -11.52 -11.73 -0.35
N TYR A 40 -10.36 -11.44 0.26
CA TYR A 40 -9.35 -10.57 -0.36
C TYR A 40 -8.80 -11.14 -1.67
N GLU A 41 -8.41 -12.43 -1.68
CA GLU A 41 -7.90 -13.07 -2.90
C GLU A 41 -8.97 -13.11 -4.00
N TRP A 42 -10.23 -13.37 -3.66
CA TRP A 42 -11.32 -13.32 -4.64
C TRP A 42 -11.44 -11.94 -5.31
N PHE A 43 -11.32 -10.84 -4.55
CA PHE A 43 -11.35 -9.49 -5.13
C PHE A 43 -10.18 -9.24 -6.09
N LYS A 44 -8.99 -9.69 -5.70
CA LYS A 44 -7.77 -9.53 -6.49
C LYS A 44 -7.79 -10.36 -7.78
N ASP A 45 -8.37 -11.55 -7.74
CA ASP A 45 -8.51 -12.41 -8.91
C ASP A 45 -9.62 -11.93 -9.85
N THR A 46 -10.63 -11.26 -9.31
CA THR A 46 -11.79 -10.77 -10.08
C THR A 46 -11.53 -9.41 -10.73
N PHE A 47 -10.77 -8.53 -10.07
CA PHE A 47 -10.53 -7.16 -10.53
C PHE A 47 -9.05 -6.81 -10.50
N PRO A 48 -8.52 -6.12 -11.54
CA PRO A 48 -7.15 -5.64 -11.52
C PRO A 48 -6.95 -4.59 -10.41
N GLU A 49 -5.75 -4.50 -9.86
CA GLU A 49 -5.39 -3.35 -9.03
C GLU A 49 -5.29 -2.08 -9.91
N PRO A 50 -5.74 -0.90 -9.45
CA PRO A 50 -6.24 -0.56 -8.11
C PRO A 50 -7.77 -0.71 -7.92
N GLU A 51 -8.47 -1.32 -8.88
CA GLU A 51 -9.94 -1.42 -8.85
C GLU A 51 -10.45 -2.33 -7.74
N SER A 52 -9.77 -3.45 -7.50
CA SER A 52 -10.00 -4.36 -6.35
C SER A 52 -10.04 -3.59 -5.02
N SER A 53 -8.96 -2.87 -4.69
CA SER A 53 -8.86 -2.07 -3.47
C SER A 53 -9.97 -1.01 -3.34
N LYS A 54 -10.27 -0.31 -4.45
CA LYS A 54 -11.32 0.74 -4.46
C LYS A 54 -12.72 0.16 -4.20
N ARG A 55 -13.01 -1.03 -4.73
CA ARG A 55 -14.30 -1.71 -4.55
C ARG A 55 -14.48 -2.21 -3.12
N ILE A 56 -13.43 -2.76 -2.51
CA ILE A 56 -13.44 -3.16 -1.09
C ILE A 56 -13.81 -1.94 -0.22
N ASP A 57 -13.15 -0.81 -0.42
CA ASP A 57 -13.44 0.44 0.31
C ASP A 57 -14.89 0.91 0.16
N GLN A 58 -15.44 0.85 -1.06
CA GLN A 58 -16.82 1.24 -1.33
C GLN A 58 -17.83 0.36 -0.57
N ILE A 59 -17.60 -0.96 -0.57
CA ILE A 59 -18.46 -1.91 0.13
C ILE A 59 -18.43 -1.65 1.64
N LEU A 60 -17.24 -1.47 2.21
CA LEU A 60 -17.08 -1.18 3.64
C LEU A 60 -17.75 0.14 4.04
N ARG A 61 -17.70 1.18 3.19
CA ARG A 61 -18.39 2.45 3.41
C ARG A 61 -19.91 2.30 3.45
N VAL A 62 -20.47 1.59 2.47
CA VAL A 62 -21.93 1.35 2.42
C VAL A 62 -22.39 0.56 3.66
N TYR A 63 -21.62 -0.46 4.07
CA TYR A 63 -21.92 -1.21 5.28
C TYR A 63 -21.91 -0.31 6.52
N MET A 64 -20.85 0.51 6.67
CA MET A 64 -20.71 1.44 7.78
C MET A 64 -21.87 2.45 7.86
N GLU A 65 -22.26 3.05 6.73
CA GLU A 65 -23.35 4.03 6.67
C GLU A 65 -24.69 3.42 7.07
N ARG A 66 -25.01 2.22 6.55
CA ARG A 66 -26.22 1.49 6.93
C ARG A 66 -26.22 1.13 8.41
N TYR A 67 -25.08 0.69 8.95
CA TYR A 67 -24.95 0.33 10.35
C TYR A 67 -25.15 1.55 11.26
N ARG A 68 -24.53 2.69 10.92
CA ARG A 68 -24.69 3.95 11.66
C ARG A 68 -26.14 4.46 11.65
N GLY A 69 -26.80 4.42 10.48
CA GLY A 69 -28.21 4.81 10.38
C GLY A 69 -29.13 3.96 11.26
N ARG A 70 -28.88 2.65 11.32
CA ARG A 70 -29.62 1.74 12.21
C ARG A 70 -29.37 2.02 13.68
N LEU A 71 -28.11 2.28 14.07
CA LEU A 71 -27.81 2.63 15.46
C LEU A 71 -28.47 3.95 15.89
N ALA A 72 -28.50 4.94 14.99
CA ALA A 72 -29.16 6.22 15.25
C ALA A 72 -30.70 6.10 15.36
N ALA A 73 -31.32 5.07 14.78
CA ALA A 73 -32.75 4.81 14.88
C ALA A 73 -33.15 3.98 16.12
N LEU A 74 -32.18 3.45 16.86
CA LEU A 74 -32.37 2.64 18.07
C LEU A 74 -32.09 3.41 19.37
N GLY A 75 -31.60 4.64 19.28
CA GLY A 75 -31.41 5.57 20.40
C GLY A 75 -32.38 6.73 20.31
#